data_AF-A0A448YW37-F1
#
_entry.id   AF-A0A448YW37-F1
#
_cell.length_a   1.000
_cell.length_b   1.000
_cell.length_c   1.000
_cell.angle_alpha   90.00
_cell.angle_beta   90.00
_cell.angle_gamma   90.00
#
_symmetry.space_group_name_H-M   'P 1'
#
loop_
_entity.id
_entity.type
_entity.pdbx_description
1 polymer ?
#
loop_
_entity_poly.entity_id
_entity_poly.type
_entity_poly.pdbx_seq_one_letter_code
_entity_poly.pdbx_strand_id
1 'polypeptide(L)'
;MVLSLASSLTSSLATSKAASRNASKGKQGDLLPILIIPGLMSSGLEIEESKIKPEWEGERLWLNLASIGISAMYFGKAQFRKPYDIIDSDDESDSEEEEEEVAEEHRQANFKSAWLKHIVLSPDKESDPPGVKIRPIDGLEGVAYLAPGALTSQLTYVFGPVIDILKEAGYNSEGGNTNLMASTYDWRLAPRTLQKRSKYFTRTMESIEKLYYTNGSTPVVLLCHSLGCKIAHYLLNYALDKKGQGWIDKYIHTYMVRAAKRLYHFEEHHCRRFCHS
;
A
#
# COMPACT_ATOMS: atom_id res chain seq x y z
N MET A 1 34.16 -38.30 28.47
CA MET A 1 33.03 -37.56 29.09
C MET A 1 32.35 -36.55 28.15
N VAL A 2 32.94 -36.15 27.01
CA VAL A 2 32.38 -35.13 26.10
C VAL A 2 31.36 -35.68 25.08
N LEU A 3 31.40 -36.97 24.76
CA LEU A 3 30.53 -37.58 23.73
C LEU A 3 29.10 -37.91 24.21
N SER A 4 28.84 -37.96 25.52
CA SER A 4 27.51 -38.32 26.06
C SER A 4 26.56 -37.12 26.15
N LEU A 5 27.09 -35.91 26.34
CA LEU A 5 26.29 -34.67 26.44
C LEU A 5 25.74 -34.21 25.08
N ALA A 6 26.47 -34.48 23.98
CA ALA A 6 26.05 -34.07 22.64
C ALA A 6 24.79 -34.81 22.14
N SER A 7 24.62 -36.08 22.53
CA SER A 7 23.46 -36.90 22.13
C SER A 7 22.17 -36.52 22.89
N SER A 8 22.32 -36.03 24.13
CA SER A 8 21.18 -35.59 24.95
C SER A 8 20.63 -34.23 24.49
N LEU A 9 21.52 -33.32 24.06
CA LEU A 9 21.16 -32.01 23.52
C LEU A 9 20.47 -32.10 22.14
N THR A 10 20.91 -33.00 21.26
CA THR A 10 20.28 -33.20 19.95
C THR A 10 18.89 -33.84 20.06
N SER A 11 18.71 -34.77 21.00
CA SER A 11 17.41 -35.38 21.30
C SER A 11 16.42 -34.36 21.87
N SER A 12 16.86 -33.51 22.80
CA SER A 12 16.05 -32.43 23.39
C SER A 12 15.67 -31.33 22.39
N LEU A 13 16.58 -30.95 21.49
CA LEU A 13 16.26 -30.02 20.41
C LEU A 13 15.29 -30.62 19.38
N ALA A 14 15.41 -31.91 19.06
CA ALA A 14 14.52 -32.60 18.13
C ALA A 14 13.10 -32.77 18.70
N THR A 15 12.97 -33.07 20.00
CA THR A 15 11.66 -33.14 20.68
C THR A 15 11.03 -31.76 20.87
N SER A 16 11.80 -30.70 21.14
CA SER A 16 11.24 -29.34 21.19
C SER A 16 10.78 -28.83 19.82
N LYS A 17 11.50 -29.14 18.73
CA LYS A 17 11.07 -28.85 17.36
C LYS A 17 9.87 -29.69 16.92
N ALA A 18 9.76 -30.94 17.36
CA ALA A 18 8.60 -31.79 17.07
C ALA A 18 7.36 -31.38 17.89
N ALA A 19 7.53 -30.98 19.16
CA ALA A 19 6.47 -30.44 20.00
C ALA A 19 5.98 -29.06 19.51
N SER A 20 6.91 -28.21 19.04
CA SER A 20 6.57 -26.92 18.41
C SER A 20 5.87 -27.10 17.05
N ARG A 21 6.26 -28.11 16.25
CA ARG A 21 5.57 -28.46 14.99
C ARG A 21 4.18 -29.07 15.19
N ASN A 22 3.91 -29.67 16.34
CA ASN A 22 2.59 -30.21 16.67
C ASN A 22 1.68 -29.22 17.42
N ALA A 23 2.23 -28.12 17.95
CA ALA A 23 1.47 -27.09 18.65
C ALA A 23 0.84 -26.03 17.72
N SER A 24 1.23 -25.96 16.44
CA SER A 24 0.71 -24.96 15.49
C SER A 24 -0.39 -25.46 14.55
N LYS A 25 -0.90 -26.69 14.74
CA LYS A 25 -2.17 -27.10 14.10
C LYS A 25 -3.35 -26.53 14.88
N GLY A 26 -3.44 -25.20 14.93
CA GLY A 26 -4.70 -24.53 15.26
C GLY A 26 -5.77 -25.07 14.31
N LYS A 27 -6.95 -25.40 14.84
CA LYS A 27 -8.07 -25.79 14.00
C LYS A 27 -8.27 -24.68 12.98
N GLN A 28 -8.30 -25.04 11.71
CA GLN A 28 -8.38 -24.11 10.57
C GLN A 28 -9.65 -23.24 10.56
N GLY A 29 -10.53 -23.36 11.56
CA GLY A 29 -11.72 -22.54 11.78
C GLY A 29 -11.58 -21.41 12.80
N ASP A 30 -10.42 -21.20 13.44
CA ASP A 30 -10.29 -20.19 14.51
C ASP A 30 -9.60 -18.88 14.08
N LEU A 31 -9.06 -18.79 12.86
CA LEU A 31 -8.35 -17.59 12.39
C LEU A 31 -9.31 -16.63 11.68
N LEU A 32 -9.43 -15.42 12.24
CA LEU A 32 -10.18 -14.34 11.59
C LEU A 32 -9.46 -13.91 10.30
N PRO A 33 -10.14 -13.81 9.15
CA PRO A 33 -9.50 -13.35 7.92
C PRO A 33 -9.01 -11.91 8.06
N ILE A 34 -7.83 -11.62 7.52
CA ILE A 34 -7.18 -10.30 7.60
C ILE A 34 -7.12 -9.65 6.22
N LEU A 35 -7.51 -8.36 6.17
CA LEU A 35 -7.25 -7.49 5.05
C LEU A 35 -6.29 -6.36 5.46
N ILE A 36 -5.12 -6.33 4.84
CA ILE A 36 -4.11 -5.28 5.05
C ILE A 36 -4.45 -4.05 4.20
N ILE A 37 -4.44 -2.87 4.81
CA ILE A 37 -4.54 -1.58 4.11
C ILE A 37 -3.26 -0.77 4.37
N PRO A 38 -2.37 -0.62 3.37
CA PRO A 38 -1.03 -0.06 3.57
C PRO A 38 -1.04 1.47 3.76
N GLY A 39 0.07 2.01 4.26
CA GLY A 39 0.28 3.44 4.44
C GLY A 39 0.68 4.19 3.17
N LEU A 40 1.06 5.46 3.36
CA LEU A 40 1.63 6.29 2.30
C LEU A 40 2.91 5.64 1.78
N MET A 41 3.07 5.56 0.45
CA MET A 41 4.25 5.00 -0.22
C MET A 41 4.61 3.56 0.20
N SER A 42 3.64 2.85 0.79
CA SER A 42 3.81 1.53 1.39
C SER A 42 3.30 0.40 0.49
N SER A 43 2.91 0.73 -0.74
CA SER A 43 2.59 -0.24 -1.78
C SER A 43 3.33 0.09 -3.07
N GLY A 44 3.73 -0.94 -3.80
CA GLY A 44 4.33 -0.82 -5.11
C GLY A 44 3.39 -0.20 -6.13
N LEU A 45 3.97 0.56 -7.04
CA LEU A 45 3.30 1.04 -8.25
C LEU A 45 4.00 0.41 -9.45
N GLU A 46 3.23 -0.01 -10.44
CA GLU A 46 3.68 -0.57 -11.71
C GLU A 46 3.28 0.32 -12.88
N ILE A 47 4.04 0.21 -13.97
CA ILE A 47 3.81 0.93 -15.21
C ILE A 47 2.97 0.01 -16.10
N GLU A 48 1.70 0.32 -16.29
CA GLU A 48 0.83 -0.42 -17.21
C GLU A 48 1.00 0.03 -18.66
N GLU A 49 1.35 1.30 -18.89
CA GLU A 49 1.57 1.88 -20.23
C GLU A 49 2.62 2.99 -20.15
N SER A 50 3.54 3.05 -21.12
CA SER A 50 4.46 4.18 -21.27
C SER A 50 4.89 4.43 -22.71
N LYS A 51 4.44 5.56 -23.27
CA LYS A 51 4.94 6.11 -24.53
C LYS A 51 6.30 6.79 -24.38
N ILE A 52 6.68 7.15 -23.15
CA ILE A 52 7.96 7.80 -22.84
C ILE A 52 9.09 6.76 -22.80
N LYS A 53 8.80 5.60 -22.22
CA LYS A 53 9.71 4.48 -21.99
C LYS A 53 8.97 3.15 -22.14
N PRO A 54 8.70 2.70 -23.39
CA PRO A 54 7.98 1.44 -23.63
C PRO A 54 8.65 0.23 -22.99
N GLU A 55 9.98 0.25 -22.85
CA GLU A 55 10.74 -0.81 -22.19
C GLU A 55 10.48 -0.94 -20.68
N TRP A 56 9.73 -0.01 -20.08
CA TRP A 56 9.34 -0.06 -18.66
C TRP A 56 7.92 -0.59 -18.44
N GLU A 57 7.16 -0.91 -19.49
CA GLU A 57 5.83 -1.49 -19.33
C GLU A 57 5.91 -2.85 -18.62
N GLY A 58 5.07 -3.04 -17.60
CA GLY A 58 5.10 -4.19 -16.69
C GLY A 58 6.12 -4.08 -15.55
N GLU A 59 7.01 -3.08 -15.57
CA GLU A 59 8.00 -2.90 -14.53
C GLU A 59 7.44 -2.16 -13.31
N ARG A 60 7.99 -2.48 -12.14
CA ARG A 60 7.74 -1.76 -10.90
C ARG A 60 8.40 -0.38 -10.98
N LEU A 61 7.61 0.68 -10.74
CA LEU A 61 8.06 2.07 -10.62
C LEU A 61 8.52 2.42 -9.20
N TRP A 62 7.82 1.90 -8.19
CA TRP A 62 8.06 2.20 -6.77
C TRP A 62 8.23 0.92 -5.93
N LEU A 63 9.34 0.67 -5.21
CA LEU A 63 10.65 1.32 -5.24
C LEU A 63 11.58 0.57 -6.21
N ASN A 64 11.84 1.13 -7.39
CA ASN A 64 12.86 0.60 -8.29
C ASN A 64 14.15 1.42 -8.13
N LEU A 65 15.07 0.91 -7.30
CA LEU A 65 16.30 1.63 -6.96
C LEU A 65 17.22 1.87 -8.17
N ALA A 66 17.23 0.96 -9.15
CA ALA A 66 17.98 1.16 -10.39
C ALA A 66 17.46 2.38 -11.17
N SER A 67 16.14 2.56 -11.20
CA SER A 67 15.48 3.70 -11.85
C SER A 67 15.61 5.02 -11.06
N ILE A 68 15.79 4.93 -9.74
CA ILE A 68 15.94 6.10 -8.85
C ILE A 68 17.37 6.66 -8.88
N GLY A 69 18.37 5.90 -9.35
CA GLY A 69 19.75 6.37 -9.51
C GLY A 69 20.52 6.46 -8.18
N ILE A 70 20.85 5.30 -7.60
CA ILE A 70 21.47 5.09 -6.28
C ILE A 70 22.73 5.95 -6.00
N SER A 71 23.42 6.46 -7.02
CA SER A 71 24.54 7.41 -6.84
C SER A 71 24.13 8.65 -6.02
N ALA A 72 22.88 9.10 -6.13
CA ALA A 72 22.36 10.25 -5.38
C ALA A 72 22.06 9.95 -3.90
N MET A 73 21.79 8.69 -3.54
CA MET A 73 21.32 8.32 -2.19
C MET A 73 22.47 7.99 -1.22
N TYR A 74 23.62 7.51 -1.74
CA TYR A 74 24.78 7.09 -0.91
C TYR A 74 25.92 8.12 -0.83
N PHE A 75 26.00 9.10 -1.74
CA PHE A 75 27.11 10.09 -1.78
C PHE A 75 26.69 11.54 -1.47
N GLY A 76 25.57 11.74 -0.79
CA GLY A 76 24.99 13.07 -0.54
C GLY A 76 25.84 13.98 0.37
N LYS A 77 26.78 14.73 -0.21
CA LYS A 77 26.91 16.16 0.09
C LYS A 77 25.93 16.88 -0.85
N ALA A 78 24.70 17.08 -0.38
CA ALA A 78 23.72 17.85 -1.12
C ALA A 78 24.14 19.33 -1.14
N GLN A 79 24.75 19.79 -2.23
CA GLN A 79 24.60 21.17 -2.64
C GLN A 79 23.14 21.35 -3.04
N PHE A 80 22.36 22.03 -2.20
CA PHE A 80 21.01 22.48 -2.54
C PHE A 80 21.09 23.42 -3.76
N ARG A 81 20.96 22.87 -4.96
CA ARG A 81 20.53 23.63 -6.13
C ARG A 81 19.01 23.59 -6.18
N LYS A 82 18.38 24.75 -6.36
CA LYS A 82 16.91 24.86 -6.50
C LYS A 82 16.45 23.87 -7.59
N PRO A 83 15.37 23.09 -7.38
CA PRO A 83 15.04 21.97 -8.26
C PRO A 83 14.28 22.34 -9.54
N TYR A 84 14.06 23.64 -9.83
CA TYR A 84 13.28 24.09 -10.98
C TYR A 84 13.86 25.39 -11.52
N ASP A 85 14.09 25.42 -12.84
CA ASP A 85 14.18 26.64 -13.62
C ASP A 85 12.77 26.88 -14.19
N ILE A 86 12.09 27.93 -13.69
CA ILE A 86 10.98 28.52 -14.44
C ILE A 86 11.68 29.33 -15.53
N ILE A 87 11.59 28.86 -16.78
CA ILE A 87 12.03 29.65 -17.92
C ILE A 87 10.88 30.62 -18.18
N ASP A 88 10.97 31.81 -17.59
CA ASP A 88 10.27 32.97 -18.14
C ASP A 88 11.05 33.32 -19.42
N SER A 89 10.42 33.11 -20.57
CA SER A 89 10.88 33.74 -21.80
C SER A 89 10.49 35.21 -21.72
N ASP A 90 11.35 36.02 -21.10
CA ASP A 90 11.31 37.46 -21.22
C ASP A 90 11.61 37.83 -22.68
N ASP A 91 10.58 38.05 -23.48
CA ASP A 91 10.63 38.97 -24.61
C ASP A 91 9.56 40.03 -24.35
N GLU A 92 9.99 41.13 -23.74
CA GLU A 92 9.21 42.36 -23.62
C GLU A 92 8.95 42.94 -25.02
N SER A 93 7.69 42.95 -25.44
CA SER A 93 7.18 44.02 -26.29
C SER A 93 5.74 44.35 -25.93
N ASP A 94 5.56 45.57 -25.42
CA ASP A 94 4.32 46.31 -25.16
C ASP A 94 3.12 45.89 -26.02
N SER A 95 2.05 45.43 -25.39
CA SER A 95 0.68 45.96 -25.56
C SER A 95 -0.24 45.33 -24.52
N GLU A 96 -0.71 46.16 -23.60
CA GLU A 96 -1.74 45.82 -22.63
C GLU A 96 -3.07 45.54 -23.35
N GLU A 97 -3.84 44.58 -22.81
CA GLU A 97 -5.19 44.15 -23.22
C GLU A 97 -5.27 43.02 -24.28
N GLU A 98 -5.00 41.75 -23.92
CA GLU A 98 -5.68 40.55 -24.50
C GLU A 98 -5.30 39.14 -23.93
N GLU A 99 -4.59 38.99 -22.80
CA GLU A 99 -4.06 37.67 -22.37
C GLU A 99 -4.79 36.97 -21.18
N GLU A 100 -6.11 37.08 -21.04
CA GLU A 100 -6.84 36.26 -20.06
C GLU A 100 -7.35 34.90 -20.59
N GLU A 101 -7.13 34.57 -21.87
CA GLU A 101 -7.67 33.31 -22.46
C GLU A 101 -6.65 32.28 -22.97
N VAL A 102 -5.33 32.48 -22.85
CA VAL A 102 -4.32 31.55 -23.45
C VAL A 102 -3.32 30.93 -22.45
N ALA A 103 -3.47 31.13 -21.14
CA ALA A 103 -2.47 30.69 -20.15
C ALA A 103 -2.75 29.33 -19.45
N GLU A 104 -3.73 28.54 -19.88
CA GLU A 104 -4.10 27.27 -19.22
C GLU A 104 -3.60 26.01 -19.96
N GLU A 105 -3.00 26.15 -21.16
CA GLU A 105 -2.41 25.01 -21.88
C GLU A 105 -0.96 24.74 -21.44
N HIS A 106 -0.80 23.70 -20.61
CA HIS A 106 0.43 22.92 -20.47
C HIS A 106 1.68 23.60 -19.89
N ARG A 107 1.60 24.12 -18.66
CA ARG A 107 2.80 24.22 -17.79
C ARG A 107 3.22 22.83 -17.29
N GLN A 108 3.57 21.94 -18.21
CA GLN A 108 4.05 20.60 -17.88
C GLN A 108 5.54 20.71 -17.53
N ALA A 109 5.86 20.59 -16.25
CA ALA A 109 7.24 20.67 -15.77
C ALA A 109 8.14 19.72 -16.59
N ASN A 110 9.15 20.27 -17.27
CA ASN A 110 10.06 19.52 -18.14
C ASN A 110 11.10 18.78 -17.28
N PHE A 111 10.68 17.70 -16.65
CA PHE A 111 11.57 16.87 -15.84
C PHE A 111 12.59 16.16 -16.73
N LYS A 112 13.89 16.26 -16.41
CA LYS A 112 14.92 15.48 -17.14
C LYS A 112 14.87 13.98 -16.82
N SER A 113 14.44 13.61 -15.62
CA SER A 113 14.37 12.22 -15.16
C SER A 113 13.13 11.51 -15.72
N ALA A 114 13.34 10.37 -16.39
CA ALA A 114 12.24 9.51 -16.84
C ALA A 114 11.38 9.03 -15.66
N TRP A 115 11.98 8.69 -14.51
CA TRP A 115 11.23 8.30 -13.32
C TRP A 115 10.30 9.43 -12.82
N LEU A 116 10.78 10.68 -12.81
CA LEU A 116 9.96 11.84 -12.43
C LEU A 116 8.79 12.05 -13.41
N LYS A 117 9.03 11.87 -14.71
CA LYS A 117 7.97 11.93 -15.73
C LYS A 117 6.87 10.87 -15.54
N HIS A 118 7.14 9.77 -14.84
CA HIS A 118 6.15 8.71 -14.59
C HIS A 118 5.46 8.84 -13.24
N ILE A 119 6.19 9.20 -12.19
CA ILE A 119 5.65 9.19 -10.81
C ILE A 119 4.77 10.41 -10.51
N VAL A 120 5.01 11.55 -11.18
CA VAL A 120 4.23 12.77 -10.96
C VAL A 120 2.81 12.60 -11.51
N LEU A 121 1.83 13.26 -10.89
CA LEU A 121 0.49 13.38 -11.46
C LEU A 121 0.45 14.54 -12.46
N SER A 122 -0.53 14.52 -13.35
CA SER A 122 -0.89 15.66 -14.19
C SER A 122 -1.27 16.88 -13.33
N PRO A 123 -1.28 18.11 -13.89
CA PRO A 123 -1.61 19.33 -13.14
C PRO A 123 -2.98 19.29 -12.43
N ASP A 124 -3.91 18.47 -12.93
CA ASP A 124 -5.22 18.21 -12.33
C ASP A 124 -5.15 17.44 -10.99
N LYS A 125 -3.98 16.89 -10.63
CA LYS A 125 -3.71 16.08 -9.42
C LYS A 125 -4.58 14.82 -9.34
N GLU A 126 -5.15 14.37 -10.47
CA GLU A 126 -5.99 13.18 -10.55
C GLU A 126 -5.48 12.18 -11.60
N SER A 127 -5.03 12.68 -12.73
CA SER A 127 -4.67 11.89 -13.91
C SER A 127 -3.19 11.55 -13.91
N ASP A 128 -2.85 10.43 -14.53
CA ASP A 128 -1.45 10.15 -14.87
C ASP A 128 -1.01 11.11 -16.01
N PRO A 129 0.31 11.34 -16.19
CA PRO A 129 0.82 12.15 -17.29
C PRO A 129 0.43 11.58 -18.66
N PRO A 130 0.24 12.41 -19.71
CA PRO A 130 -0.05 11.96 -21.06
C PRO A 130 0.90 10.87 -21.54
N GLY A 131 0.33 9.76 -22.00
CA GLY A 131 1.09 8.61 -22.49
C GLY A 131 1.73 7.75 -21.40
N VAL A 132 1.36 7.94 -20.13
CA VAL A 132 1.78 7.08 -19.01
C VAL A 132 0.55 6.59 -18.26
N LYS A 133 0.57 5.33 -17.82
CA LYS A 133 -0.46 4.75 -16.97
C LYS A 133 0.17 3.99 -15.83
N ILE A 134 -0.09 4.43 -14.59
CA ILE A 134 0.50 3.85 -13.38
C ILE A 134 -0.58 3.25 -12.48
N ARG A 135 -0.42 2.01 -12.05
CA ARG A 135 -1.38 1.35 -11.13
C ARG A 135 -0.69 0.75 -9.92
N PRO A 136 -1.41 0.58 -8.79
CA PRO A 136 -0.88 -0.16 -7.67
C PRO A 136 -0.71 -1.63 -8.04
N ILE A 137 0.38 -2.24 -7.57
CA ILE A 137 0.57 -3.68 -7.65
C ILE A 137 -0.41 -4.33 -6.68
N ASP A 138 -1.22 -5.26 -7.17
CA ASP A 138 -2.30 -5.88 -6.41
C ASP A 138 -1.78 -6.92 -5.40
N GLY A 139 -2.57 -7.16 -4.34
CA GLY A 139 -2.32 -8.23 -3.37
C GLY A 139 -1.11 -8.02 -2.45
N LEU A 140 -0.66 -9.11 -1.82
CA LEU A 140 0.42 -9.07 -0.83
C LEU A 140 1.79 -8.70 -1.45
N GLU A 141 2.01 -9.02 -2.73
CA GLU A 141 3.22 -8.64 -3.45
C GLU A 141 3.40 -7.12 -3.52
N GLY A 142 2.29 -6.38 -3.59
CA GLY A 142 2.30 -4.94 -3.56
C GLY A 142 2.79 -4.36 -2.23
N VAL A 143 2.66 -5.06 -1.11
CA VAL A 143 2.92 -4.52 0.26
C VAL A 143 4.02 -5.22 1.04
N ALA A 144 4.52 -6.38 0.59
CA ALA A 144 5.55 -7.13 1.32
C ALA A 144 6.88 -6.38 1.34
N TYR A 145 7.39 -6.03 0.15
CA TYR A 145 8.68 -5.38 -0.05
C TYR A 145 8.56 -4.30 -1.13
N LEU A 146 9.11 -3.11 -0.89
CA LEU A 146 9.06 -2.04 -1.88
C LEU A 146 10.09 -2.25 -3.01
N ALA A 147 11.25 -2.83 -2.69
CA ALA A 147 12.27 -3.26 -3.66
C ALA A 147 12.59 -4.74 -3.45
N PRO A 148 11.81 -5.68 -4.07
CA PRO A 148 12.08 -7.10 -3.93
C PRO A 148 13.44 -7.46 -4.53
N GLY A 149 14.31 -8.07 -3.73
CA GLY A 149 15.65 -8.49 -4.16
C GLY A 149 16.51 -8.92 -2.97
N ALA A 150 17.41 -9.90 -3.18
CA ALA A 150 18.18 -10.54 -2.10
C ALA A 150 18.97 -9.54 -1.22
N LEU A 151 19.36 -8.39 -1.77
CA LEU A 151 20.12 -7.34 -1.07
C LEU A 151 19.25 -6.14 -0.62
N THR A 152 18.05 -5.96 -1.18
CA THR A 152 17.23 -4.74 -1.00
C THR A 152 15.96 -4.96 -0.19
N SER A 153 15.50 -6.22 -0.07
CA SER A 153 14.30 -6.58 0.70
C SER A 153 14.43 -6.23 2.18
N GLN A 154 15.61 -6.39 2.77
CA GLN A 154 15.87 -6.08 4.19
C GLN A 154 15.90 -4.57 4.48
N LEU A 155 16.12 -3.73 3.46
CA LEU A 155 16.21 -2.28 3.59
C LEU A 155 14.90 -1.56 3.22
N THR A 156 13.93 -2.29 2.65
CA THR A 156 12.69 -1.71 2.08
C THR A 156 11.42 -2.47 2.50
N TYR A 157 11.48 -3.23 3.60
CA TYR A 157 10.33 -3.96 4.12
C TYR A 157 9.23 -2.99 4.57
N VAL A 158 7.98 -3.32 4.24
CA VAL A 158 6.81 -2.59 4.73
C VAL A 158 5.96 -3.52 5.57
N PHE A 159 5.34 -4.53 4.94
CA PHE A 159 4.60 -5.57 5.65
C PHE A 159 5.28 -6.94 5.61
N GLY A 160 6.40 -7.12 4.90
CA GLY A 160 7.09 -8.42 4.76
C GLY A 160 7.23 -9.20 6.07
N PRO A 161 7.89 -8.65 7.11
CA PRO A 161 8.01 -9.33 8.40
C PRO A 161 6.67 -9.65 9.08
N VAL A 162 5.66 -8.79 8.93
CA VAL A 162 4.31 -9.03 9.48
C VAL A 162 3.63 -10.16 8.72
N ILE A 163 3.72 -10.17 7.38
CA ILE A 163 3.17 -11.21 6.53
C ILE A 163 3.84 -12.55 6.81
N ASP A 164 5.15 -12.57 7.01
CA ASP A 164 5.90 -13.78 7.32
C ASP A 164 5.46 -14.37 8.68
N ILE A 165 5.34 -13.53 9.72
CA ILE A 165 4.80 -13.96 11.03
C ILE A 165 3.35 -14.46 10.91
N LEU A 166 2.51 -13.81 10.12
CA LEU A 166 1.13 -14.26 9.88
C LEU A 166 1.12 -15.61 9.15
N LYS A 167 1.95 -15.79 8.13
CA LYS A 167 2.08 -17.07 7.41
C LYS A 167 2.57 -18.19 8.33
N GLU A 168 3.55 -17.91 9.20
CA GLU A 168 4.01 -18.84 10.24
C GLU A 168 2.90 -19.21 11.24
N ALA A 169 1.99 -18.27 11.53
CA ALA A 169 0.81 -18.50 12.37
C ALA A 169 -0.33 -19.25 11.65
N GLY A 170 -0.17 -19.61 10.37
CA GLY A 170 -1.14 -20.39 9.60
C GLY A 170 -2.04 -19.57 8.67
N TYR A 171 -1.75 -18.28 8.46
CA TYR A 171 -2.44 -17.51 7.42
C TYR A 171 -1.95 -17.91 6.02
N ASN A 172 -2.86 -17.86 5.06
CA ASN A 172 -2.63 -18.22 3.68
C ASN A 172 -3.21 -17.15 2.74
N SER A 173 -2.41 -16.77 1.75
CA SER A 173 -2.76 -15.79 0.72
C SER A 173 -3.05 -16.40 -0.65
N GLU A 174 -2.95 -17.72 -0.78
CA GLU A 174 -3.01 -18.44 -2.05
C GLU A 174 -3.96 -19.64 -1.99
N GLY A 175 -4.51 -20.01 -3.15
CA GLY A 175 -5.39 -21.18 -3.28
C GLY A 175 -6.75 -21.04 -2.59
N GLY A 176 -7.43 -22.18 -2.41
CA GLY A 176 -8.83 -22.24 -1.97
C GLY A 176 -9.09 -21.84 -0.51
N ASN A 177 -8.05 -21.63 0.31
CA ASN A 177 -8.17 -21.25 1.73
C ASN A 177 -7.49 -19.91 2.00
N THR A 178 -7.79 -18.90 1.18
CA THR A 178 -7.24 -17.55 1.35
C THR A 178 -7.92 -16.86 2.53
N ASN A 179 -7.13 -16.50 3.55
CA ASN A 179 -7.57 -15.76 4.74
C ASN A 179 -6.69 -14.53 5.03
N LEU A 180 -5.76 -14.20 4.14
CA LEU A 180 -4.91 -13.03 4.21
C LEU A 180 -4.83 -12.35 2.83
N MET A 181 -5.26 -11.09 2.76
CA MET A 181 -5.17 -10.27 1.56
C MET A 181 -4.63 -8.87 1.89
N ALA A 182 -4.22 -8.13 0.86
CA ALA A 182 -3.97 -6.69 0.96
C ALA A 182 -4.79 -5.93 -0.08
N SER A 183 -5.28 -4.76 0.31
CA SER A 183 -5.95 -3.80 -0.56
C SER A 183 -5.02 -2.62 -0.83
N THR A 184 -4.24 -2.72 -1.90
CA THR A 184 -3.31 -1.68 -2.36
C THR A 184 -4.03 -0.58 -3.13
N TYR A 185 -3.46 0.63 -3.08
CA TYR A 185 -4.01 1.80 -3.75
C TYR A 185 -2.89 2.71 -4.25
N ASP A 186 -3.25 3.58 -5.19
CA ASP A 186 -2.38 4.66 -5.61
C ASP A 186 -2.34 5.74 -4.50
N TRP A 187 -1.32 5.65 -3.66
CA TRP A 187 -1.14 6.54 -2.52
C TRP A 187 -0.88 8.01 -2.89
N ARG A 188 -0.75 8.33 -4.19
CA ARG A 188 -0.68 9.71 -4.69
C ARG A 188 -2.06 10.38 -4.72
N LEU A 189 -3.14 9.60 -4.75
CA LEU A 189 -4.49 10.08 -5.01
C LEU A 189 -5.34 10.31 -3.76
N ALA A 190 -6.23 11.29 -3.84
CA ALA A 190 -7.28 11.49 -2.86
C ALA A 190 -8.36 10.37 -2.92
N PRO A 191 -9.08 10.08 -1.81
CA PRO A 191 -10.11 9.05 -1.76
C PRO A 191 -11.16 9.11 -2.88
N ARG A 192 -11.68 10.31 -3.19
CA ARG A 192 -12.68 10.49 -4.26
C ARG A 192 -12.13 10.00 -5.61
N THR A 193 -10.90 10.35 -5.91
CA THR A 193 -10.21 9.99 -7.16
C THR A 193 -9.88 8.50 -7.20
N LEU A 194 -9.46 7.91 -6.08
CA LEU A 194 -9.27 6.46 -5.94
C LEU A 194 -10.53 5.66 -6.34
N GLN A 195 -11.69 6.13 -5.91
CA GLN A 195 -12.96 5.50 -6.30
C GLN A 195 -13.31 5.78 -7.76
N LYS A 196 -13.19 7.02 -8.22
CA LYS A 196 -13.54 7.41 -9.60
C LYS A 196 -12.69 6.63 -10.62
N ARG A 197 -11.37 6.60 -10.42
CA ARG A 197 -10.37 6.05 -11.35
C ARG A 197 -10.23 4.54 -11.27
N SER A 198 -10.16 4.01 -10.05
CA SER A 198 -9.76 2.61 -9.82
C SER A 198 -10.82 1.79 -9.09
N LYS A 199 -12.01 2.37 -8.82
CA LYS A 199 -13.09 1.70 -8.06
C LYS A 199 -12.61 1.12 -6.73
N TYR A 200 -11.60 1.76 -6.12
CA TYR A 200 -10.84 1.21 -5.01
C TYR A 200 -11.72 0.72 -3.86
N PHE A 201 -12.67 1.54 -3.39
CA PHE A 201 -13.53 1.16 -2.26
C PHE A 201 -14.51 0.07 -2.64
N THR A 202 -15.08 0.10 -3.85
CA THR A 202 -15.93 -0.98 -4.34
C THR A 202 -15.18 -2.32 -4.37
N ARG A 203 -13.99 -2.36 -4.99
CA ARG A 203 -13.17 -3.59 -5.05
C ARG A 203 -12.71 -4.06 -3.66
N THR A 204 -12.45 -3.11 -2.75
CA THR A 204 -12.06 -3.44 -1.38
C THR A 204 -13.23 -4.07 -0.62
N MET A 205 -14.46 -3.56 -0.78
CA MET A 205 -15.67 -4.18 -0.22
C MET A 205 -15.90 -5.57 -0.80
N GLU A 206 -15.73 -5.75 -2.11
CA GLU A 206 -15.82 -7.07 -2.76
C GLU A 206 -14.78 -8.06 -2.20
N SER A 207 -13.56 -7.58 -1.92
CA SER A 207 -12.51 -8.39 -1.30
C SER A 207 -12.87 -8.79 0.14
N ILE A 208 -13.50 -7.90 0.89
CA ILE A 208 -14.00 -8.18 2.25
C ILE A 208 -15.12 -9.22 2.21
N GLU A 209 -16.10 -9.06 1.30
CA GLU A 209 -17.19 -10.02 1.11
C GLU A 209 -16.64 -11.39 0.69
N LYS A 210 -15.67 -11.41 -0.23
CA LYS A 210 -14.97 -12.64 -0.63
C LYS A 210 -14.31 -13.31 0.57
N LEU A 211 -13.48 -12.59 1.33
CA LEU A 211 -12.82 -13.12 2.53
C LEU A 211 -13.84 -13.67 3.52
N TYR A 212 -14.95 -12.97 3.75
CA TYR A 212 -16.01 -13.43 4.64
C TYR A 212 -16.57 -14.78 4.20
N TYR A 213 -17.01 -14.90 2.94
CA TYR A 213 -17.65 -16.12 2.47
C TYR A 213 -16.69 -17.30 2.33
N THR A 214 -15.45 -17.07 1.88
CA THR A 214 -14.46 -18.14 1.73
C THR A 214 -13.91 -18.63 3.08
N ASN A 215 -14.10 -17.86 4.16
CA ASN A 215 -13.70 -18.23 5.51
C ASN A 215 -14.89 -18.56 6.40
N GLY A 216 -15.91 -19.22 5.84
CA GLY A 216 -17.02 -19.76 6.62
C GLY A 216 -17.93 -18.69 7.23
N SER A 217 -18.09 -17.54 6.56
CA SER A 217 -18.86 -16.40 7.06
C SER A 217 -18.26 -15.75 8.31
N THR A 218 -16.93 -15.71 8.37
CA THR A 218 -16.19 -15.08 9.47
C THR A 218 -15.92 -13.61 9.15
N PRO A 219 -16.27 -12.66 10.05
CA PRO A 219 -16.00 -11.24 9.84
C PRO A 219 -14.50 -10.92 9.73
N VAL A 220 -14.16 -9.93 8.91
CA VAL A 220 -12.79 -9.59 8.50
C VAL A 220 -12.16 -8.58 9.46
N VAL A 221 -10.89 -8.80 9.80
CA VAL A 221 -10.04 -7.84 10.51
C VAL A 221 -9.38 -6.91 9.50
N LEU A 222 -9.60 -5.59 9.65
CA LEU A 222 -8.89 -4.58 8.86
C LEU A 222 -7.59 -4.20 9.57
N LEU A 223 -6.44 -4.61 9.03
CA LEU A 223 -5.12 -4.27 9.55
C LEU A 223 -4.55 -3.06 8.81
N CYS A 224 -4.59 -1.89 9.46
CA CYS A 224 -4.30 -0.63 8.79
C CYS A 224 -3.08 0.09 9.38
N HIS A 225 -2.30 0.75 8.51
CA HIS A 225 -1.09 1.47 8.92
C HIS A 225 -1.06 2.91 8.38
N SER A 226 -0.75 3.88 9.24
CA SER A 226 -0.53 5.29 8.87
C SER A 226 -1.67 5.87 8.00
N LEU A 227 -1.40 6.38 6.79
CA LEU A 227 -2.41 6.87 5.85
C LEU A 227 -3.49 5.81 5.53
N GLY A 228 -3.13 4.52 5.53
CA GLY A 228 -4.05 3.42 5.34
C GLY A 228 -5.17 3.38 6.38
N CYS A 229 -4.91 3.90 7.59
CA CYS A 229 -5.95 4.07 8.59
C CYS A 229 -7.02 5.06 8.13
N LYS A 230 -6.62 6.22 7.57
CA LYS A 230 -7.58 7.20 7.05
C LYS A 230 -8.33 6.68 5.83
N ILE A 231 -7.67 5.93 4.96
CA ILE A 231 -8.29 5.28 3.81
C ILE A 231 -9.33 4.25 4.26
N ALA A 232 -9.02 3.44 5.28
CA ALA A 232 -9.96 2.50 5.86
C ALA A 232 -11.14 3.20 6.57
N HIS A 233 -10.90 4.33 7.25
CA HIS A 233 -11.99 5.13 7.81
C HIS A 233 -12.90 5.68 6.72
N TYR A 234 -12.34 6.14 5.60
CA TYR A 234 -13.12 6.55 4.43
C TYR A 234 -13.89 5.37 3.83
N LEU A 235 -13.28 4.20 3.72
CA LEU A 235 -13.92 2.95 3.26
C LEU A 235 -15.15 2.62 4.12
N LEU A 236 -15.05 2.69 5.45
CA LEU A 236 -16.17 2.41 6.34
C LEU A 236 -17.32 3.41 6.15
N ASN A 237 -17.02 4.71 6.01
CA ASN A 237 -18.05 5.71 5.70
C ASN A 237 -18.66 5.49 4.31
N TYR A 238 -17.85 5.10 3.32
CA TYR A 238 -18.31 4.77 1.98
C TYR A 238 -19.23 3.53 1.99
N ALA A 239 -18.89 2.50 2.77
CA ALA A 239 -19.73 1.32 2.95
C ALA A 239 -21.03 1.66 3.69
N LEU A 240 -20.96 2.52 4.71
CA LEU A 240 -22.14 3.02 5.43
C LEU A 240 -23.10 3.74 4.46
N ASP A 241 -22.59 4.61 3.60
CA ASP A 241 -23.39 5.31 2.57
C ASP A 241 -23.99 4.35 1.54
N LYS A 242 -23.21 3.36 1.07
CA LYS A 242 -23.62 2.49 -0.04
C LYS A 242 -24.42 1.26 0.36
N LYS A 243 -24.25 0.76 1.58
CA LYS A 243 -24.81 -0.52 2.05
C LYS A 243 -25.42 -0.45 3.46
N GLY A 244 -25.24 0.66 4.18
CA GLY A 244 -25.76 0.83 5.54
C GLY A 244 -24.92 0.13 6.62
N GLN A 245 -25.27 0.43 7.88
CA GLN A 245 -24.56 -0.08 9.06
C GLN A 245 -24.54 -1.62 9.13
N GLY A 246 -25.62 -2.27 8.69
CA GLY A 246 -25.72 -3.73 8.70
C GLY A 246 -24.67 -4.44 7.84
N TRP A 247 -24.10 -3.77 6.83
CA TRP A 247 -22.95 -4.31 6.10
C TRP A 247 -21.69 -4.32 6.98
N ILE A 248 -21.41 -3.22 7.67
CA ILE A 248 -20.24 -3.11 8.55
C ILE A 248 -20.33 -4.14 9.67
N ASP A 249 -21.48 -4.22 10.33
CA ASP A 249 -21.72 -5.15 11.45
C ASP A 249 -21.58 -6.61 11.02
N LYS A 250 -21.93 -6.93 9.77
CA LYS A 250 -21.83 -8.29 9.23
C LYS A 250 -20.40 -8.66 8.82
N TYR A 251 -19.70 -7.75 8.14
CA TYR A 251 -18.47 -8.08 7.43
C TYR A 251 -17.19 -7.70 8.16
N ILE A 252 -17.24 -6.78 9.13
CA ILE A 252 -16.06 -6.24 9.82
C ILE A 252 -16.03 -6.73 11.26
N HIS A 253 -15.00 -7.49 11.63
CA HIS A 253 -14.79 -7.90 13.02
C HIS A 253 -14.21 -6.75 13.86
N THR A 254 -13.12 -6.17 13.37
CA THR A 254 -12.43 -5.07 14.04
C THR A 254 -11.56 -4.32 13.05
N TYR A 255 -11.18 -3.10 13.42
CA TYR A 255 -10.34 -2.21 12.64
C TYR A 255 -9.15 -1.78 13.51
N MET A 256 -7.97 -2.34 13.21
CA MET A 256 -6.74 -2.12 13.98
C MET A 256 -5.95 -0.95 13.39
N VAL A 257 -5.72 0.06 14.22
CA VAL A 257 -5.05 1.31 13.83
C VAL A 257 -3.65 1.35 14.40
N ARG A 258 -2.63 1.45 13.53
CA ARG A 258 -1.26 1.77 13.94
C ARG A 258 -0.78 3.07 13.27
N ALA A 259 -0.32 4.02 14.09
CA ALA A 259 0.30 5.28 13.66
C ALA A 259 -0.59 6.29 12.90
N ALA A 260 -1.90 6.32 13.14
CA ALA A 260 -2.74 7.43 12.67
C ALA A 260 -2.52 8.67 13.57
N LYS A 261 -1.88 9.73 13.05
CA LYS A 261 -2.03 11.07 13.67
C LYS A 261 -3.50 11.47 13.51
N ARG A 262 -4.26 11.54 14.62
CA ARG A 262 -5.55 12.22 14.67
C ARG A 262 -5.34 13.65 14.17
N LEU A 263 -5.91 13.98 13.02
CA LEU A 263 -6.07 15.36 12.59
C LEU A 263 -7.48 15.74 12.99
N TYR A 264 -7.57 16.74 13.88
CA TYR A 264 -8.75 17.40 14.45
C TYR A 264 -9.39 16.76 15.70
N HIS A 265 -9.49 17.63 16.71
CA HIS A 265 -10.25 17.51 17.93
C HIS A 265 -11.73 17.64 17.54
N PHE A 266 -12.38 16.52 17.23
CA PHE A 266 -13.84 16.44 17.09
C PHE A 266 -14.33 15.53 18.22
N GLU A 267 -15.34 16.01 18.94
CA GLU A 267 -15.80 15.53 20.24
C GLU A 267 -16.10 14.02 20.30
N GLU A 268 -15.83 13.47 21.49
CA GLU A 268 -15.82 12.04 21.83
C GLU A 268 -17.20 11.40 22.03
N HIS A 269 -18.10 11.50 21.06
CA HIS A 269 -19.34 10.74 21.11
C HIS A 269 -19.51 10.00 19.79
N HIS A 270 -19.11 8.72 19.75
CA HIS A 270 -19.70 7.62 18.93
C HIS A 270 -18.79 6.39 18.69
N CYS A 271 -17.63 6.26 19.36
CA CYS A 271 -16.82 5.03 19.24
C CYS A 271 -16.38 4.46 20.60
N ARG A 272 -17.33 4.10 21.46
CA ARG A 272 -17.09 3.38 22.73
C ARG A 272 -17.90 2.08 22.87
N ARG A 273 -18.13 1.32 21.79
CA ARG A 273 -18.78 -0.01 21.89
C ARG A 273 -18.00 -1.21 21.36
N PHE A 274 -16.74 -1.04 20.94
CA PHE A 274 -15.91 -2.16 20.49
C PHE A 274 -14.76 -2.43 21.46
N CYS A 275 -15.12 -2.95 22.63
CA CYS A 275 -14.30 -3.75 23.54
C CYS A 275 -15.16 -3.95 24.79
N HIS A 276 -15.92 -5.05 24.84
CA HIS A 276 -16.40 -5.79 26.02
C HIS A 276 -17.67 -6.54 25.64
N SER A 277 -17.50 -7.79 25.23
CA SER A 277 -18.37 -8.95 25.49
C SER A 277 -17.81 -10.13 24.72
#